data_AF-A0A959QLS7-F1
#
_entry.id   AF-A0A959QLS7-F1
#
_cell.length_a   1.000
_cell.length_b   1.000
_cell.length_c   1.000
_cell.angle_alpha   90.00
_cell.angle_beta   90.00
_cell.angle_gamma   90.00
#
_symmetry.space_group_name_H-M   'P 1'
#
loop_
_entity.id
_entity.type
_entity.pdbx_description
1 polymer ?
#
loop_
_entity_poly.entity_id
_entity_poly.type
_entity_poly.pdbx_seq_one_letter_code
_entity_poly.pdbx_strand_id
1 'polypeptide(L)'
;IGAVNKSFDGNVNQSIGIASSFAALGVNELGLSLREYKDWNKPGNCGFYDLDTTAVRRLTILEVDTVNYLIKGTFEFTAIDNYGDCQDTIRITDGYFHVNFRF
;
A
#
# COMPACT_ATOMS: atom_id res chain seq x y z
N ILE A 1 -5.83 -8.79 -4.89
CA ILE A 1 -5.71 -7.49 -5.61
C ILE A 1 -4.23 -7.12 -5.55
N GLY A 2 -3.52 -7.12 -6.68
CA GLY A 2 -2.11 -6.74 -6.72
C GLY A 2 -2.00 -5.43 -7.49
N ALA A 3 -1.87 -4.31 -6.78
CA ALA A 3 -1.66 -3.00 -7.38
C ALA A 3 -0.15 -2.77 -7.46
N VAL A 4 0.44 -2.84 -8.65
CA VAL A 4 1.80 -2.32 -8.85
C VAL A 4 1.63 -0.96 -9.49
N ASN A 5 1.71 0.10 -8.69
CA ASN A 5 1.79 1.46 -9.21
C ASN A 5 3.12 2.08 -8.82
N LYS A 6 3.72 2.76 -9.78
CA LYS A 6 4.92 3.57 -9.59
C LYS A 6 4.66 4.56 -8.46
N SER A 7 5.64 4.73 -7.59
CA SER A 7 5.59 5.77 -6.56
C SER A 7 5.35 7.15 -7.18
N PHE A 8 4.67 8.03 -6.43
CA PHE A 8 4.28 9.39 -6.81
C PHE A 8 5.50 10.28 -7.18
N ASP A 9 6.69 9.90 -6.74
CA ASP A 9 7.97 10.58 -7.04
C ASP A 9 8.63 10.15 -8.37
N GLY A 10 8.00 9.24 -9.14
CA GLY A 10 8.57 8.72 -10.37
C GLY A 10 9.69 7.69 -10.16
N ASN A 11 9.93 7.28 -8.92
CA ASN A 11 10.92 6.27 -8.57
C ASN A 11 10.39 4.87 -8.89
N VAL A 12 11.04 4.19 -9.84
CA VAL A 12 10.68 2.82 -10.27
C VAL A 12 11.20 1.74 -9.33
N ASN A 13 11.98 2.12 -8.31
CA ASN A 13 12.63 1.20 -7.38
C ASN A 13 11.85 1.01 -6.09
N GLN A 14 10.53 1.19 -6.12
CA GLN A 14 9.66 0.92 -4.98
C GLN A 14 8.48 0.06 -5.40
N SER A 15 8.06 -0.84 -4.52
CA SER A 15 6.83 -1.61 -4.71
C SER A 15 5.99 -1.57 -3.45
N ILE A 16 4.70 -1.32 -3.64
CA ILE A 16 3.68 -1.32 -2.58
C ILE A 16 2.73 -2.49 -2.87
N GLY A 17 2.63 -3.42 -1.93
CA GLY A 17 1.51 -4.35 -1.88
C GLY A 17 0.39 -3.71 -1.06
N ILE A 18 -0.87 -3.91 -1.44
CA ILE A 18 -2.00 -3.51 -0.59
C ILE A 18 -2.92 -4.70 -0.44
N ALA A 19 -2.96 -5.28 0.76
CA ALA A 19 -3.90 -6.33 1.11
C ALA A 19 -5.06 -5.74 1.92
N SER A 20 -6.25 -5.67 1.32
CA SER A 20 -7.46 -5.24 2.03
C SER A 20 -8.68 -6.01 1.52
N SER A 21 -9.59 -6.31 2.45
CA SER A 21 -10.97 -6.65 2.16
C SER A 21 -11.81 -5.39 2.37
N PHE A 22 -12.42 -4.87 1.32
CA PHE A 22 -13.37 -3.76 1.43
C PHE A 22 -14.78 -4.26 1.16
N ALA A 23 -15.71 -3.89 2.02
CA ALA A 23 -17.11 -4.29 1.93
C ALA A 23 -17.98 -3.24 1.21
N ALA A 24 -17.52 -1.98 1.17
CA ALA A 24 -18.28 -0.85 0.64
C ALA A 24 -17.39 0.33 0.23
N LEU A 25 -18.00 1.28 -0.48
CA LEU A 25 -17.45 2.62 -0.71
C LEU A 25 -17.13 3.31 0.63
N GLY A 26 -16.12 4.17 0.62
CA GLY A 26 -15.68 4.92 1.80
C GLY A 26 -14.44 4.33 2.48
N VAL A 27 -14.28 4.68 3.76
CA VAL A 27 -13.06 4.39 4.52
C VAL A 27 -13.08 2.94 5.02
N ASN A 28 -12.04 2.21 4.66
CA ASN A 28 -11.73 0.87 5.11
C ASN A 28 -10.35 0.87 5.79
N GLU A 29 -10.07 -0.14 6.60
CA GLU A 29 -8.73 -0.36 7.13
C GLU A 29 -7.94 -1.33 6.26
N LEU A 30 -6.63 -1.11 6.17
CA LEU A 30 -5.73 -2.09 5.59
C LEU A 30 -5.61 -3.30 6.52
N GLY A 31 -5.56 -4.49 5.93
CA GLY A 31 -5.32 -5.71 6.68
C GLY A 31 -3.86 -5.79 7.14
N LEU A 32 -3.62 -6.56 8.19
CA LEU A 32 -2.26 -6.96 8.56
C LEU A 32 -1.56 -7.60 7.35
N SER A 33 -0.40 -7.07 6.99
CA SER A 33 0.39 -7.56 5.87
C SER A 33 1.89 -7.38 6.15
N LEU A 34 2.64 -8.44 5.87
CA LEU A 34 4.10 -8.42 5.94
C LEU A 34 4.66 -8.00 4.58
N ARG A 35 5.73 -7.19 4.60
CA ARG A 35 6.39 -6.68 3.38
C ARG A 35 5.45 -5.87 2.49
N GLU A 36 4.60 -5.06 3.10
CA GLU A 36 3.64 -4.17 2.42
C GLU A 36 4.35 -3.13 1.55
N TYR A 37 5.59 -2.77 1.90
CA TYR A 37 6.43 -1.91 1.09
C TYR A 37 7.85 -2.49 0.92
N LYS A 38 8.41 -2.30 -0.29
CA LYS A 38 9.80 -2.63 -0.60
C LYS A 38 10.49 -1.47 -1.33
N ASP A 39 11.58 -0.98 -0.75
CA ASP A 39 12.57 -0.12 -1.40
C ASP A 39 13.71 -0.96 -1.99
N TRP A 40 13.86 -0.92 -3.30
CA TRP A 40 14.89 -1.63 -4.06
C TRP A 40 16.23 -0.90 -4.10
N ASN A 41 16.29 0.36 -3.65
CA ASN A 41 17.55 1.08 -3.49
C ASN A 41 18.31 0.66 -2.22
N LYS A 42 17.61 0.01 -1.27
CA LYS A 42 18.22 -0.48 -0.04
C LYS A 42 18.68 -1.93 -0.18
N PRO A 43 19.96 -2.23 0.08
CA PRO A 43 20.51 -3.56 -0.08
C PRO A 43 20.00 -4.50 1.02
N GLY A 44 19.92 -5.79 0.67
CA GLY A 44 19.57 -6.85 1.60
C GLY A 44 18.18 -6.69 2.24
N ASN A 45 18.12 -6.93 3.54
CA ASN A 45 16.88 -6.97 4.30
C ASN A 45 16.32 -5.58 4.65
N CYS A 46 17.16 -4.55 4.65
CA CYS A 46 16.79 -3.19 5.07
C CYS A 46 15.92 -2.41 4.08
N GLY A 47 15.33 -3.10 3.11
CA GLY A 47 14.40 -2.51 2.17
C GLY A 47 12.99 -3.04 2.32
N PHE A 48 12.74 -4.04 3.17
CA PHE A 48 11.39 -4.60 3.38
C PHE A 48 10.74 -3.95 4.60
N TYR A 49 9.46 -3.61 4.49
CA TYR A 49 8.75 -2.93 5.54
C TYR A 49 7.39 -3.60 5.76
N ASP A 50 7.08 -3.92 7.01
CA ASP A 50 5.78 -4.45 7.41
C ASP A 50 4.84 -3.29 7.76
N LEU A 51 3.54 -3.50 7.58
CA LEU A 51 2.55 -2.51 7.99
C LEU A 51 2.59 -2.31 9.52
N ASP A 52 2.69 -1.05 9.96
CA ASP A 52 2.55 -0.72 11.38
C ASP A 52 1.07 -0.68 11.76
N THR A 53 0.65 -1.64 12.58
CA THR A 53 -0.74 -1.73 13.06
C THR A 53 -1.05 -0.87 14.28
N THR A 54 -0.06 -0.21 14.84
CA THR A 54 -0.25 0.78 15.90
C THR A 54 -0.47 2.19 15.35
N ALA A 55 -0.20 2.39 14.06
CA ALA A 55 -0.37 3.65 13.34
C ALA A 55 -1.61 3.68 12.43
N VAL A 56 -1.80 4.82 11.75
CA VAL A 56 -2.87 4.99 10.74
C VAL A 56 -2.65 4.01 9.59
N ARG A 57 -3.71 3.31 9.18
CA ARG A 57 -3.73 2.31 8.10
C ARG A 57 -5.05 2.33 7.34
N ARG A 58 -5.29 3.38 6.57
CA ARG A 58 -6.57 3.65 5.92
C ARG A 58 -6.50 3.42 4.42
N LEU A 59 -7.57 2.89 3.86
CA LEU A 59 -7.83 2.79 2.43
C LEU A 59 -9.23 3.30 2.15
N THR A 60 -9.35 4.33 1.33
CA THR A 60 -10.64 4.94 0.99
C THR A 60 -11.01 4.58 -0.44
N ILE A 61 -12.09 3.82 -0.61
CA ILE A 61 -12.65 3.58 -1.93
C ILE A 61 -13.50 4.80 -2.32
N LEU A 62 -13.10 5.49 -3.38
CA LEU A 62 -13.80 6.67 -3.89
C LEU A 62 -14.84 6.30 -4.95
N GLU A 63 -14.51 5.33 -5.79
CA GLU A 63 -15.34 4.94 -6.94
C GLU A 63 -15.18 3.45 -7.24
N VAL A 64 -16.29 2.80 -7.54
CA VAL A 64 -16.34 1.44 -8.08
C VAL A 64 -17.17 1.48 -9.36
N ASP A 65 -16.51 1.29 -10.49
CA ASP A 65 -17.14 1.15 -11.79
C ASP A 65 -17.25 -0.35 -12.11
N THR A 66 -18.47 -0.87 -11.97
CA THR A 66 -18.77 -2.28 -12.20
C THR A 66 -18.95 -2.63 -13.68
N VAL A 67 -19.09 -1.63 -14.57
CA VAL A 67 -19.21 -1.83 -16.01
C VAL A 67 -17.83 -2.01 -16.63
N ASN A 68 -16.88 -1.17 -16.24
CA ASN A 68 -15.50 -1.21 -16.71
C ASN A 68 -14.57 -2.02 -15.79
N TYR A 69 -15.08 -2.54 -14.68
CA TYR A 69 -14.33 -3.29 -13.67
C TYR A 69 -13.14 -2.50 -13.11
N LEU A 70 -13.37 -1.22 -12.79
CA LEU A 70 -12.38 -0.32 -12.22
C LEU A 70 -12.70 0.09 -10.79
N ILE A 71 -11.66 0.21 -9.96
CA ILE A 71 -11.75 0.78 -8.62
C ILE A 71 -10.71 1.88 -8.50
N LYS A 72 -11.14 3.01 -7.94
CA LYS A 72 -10.28 4.15 -7.62
C LYS A 72 -10.40 4.48 -6.15
N GLY A 73 -9.30 4.94 -5.58
CA GLY A 73 -9.29 5.31 -4.17
C GLY A 73 -7.97 5.90 -3.73
N THR A 74 -7.92 6.21 -2.44
CA THR A 74 -6.71 6.67 -1.78
C THR A 74 -6.31 5.74 -0.64
N PHE A 75 -5.06 5.83 -0.22
CA PHE A 75 -4.55 5.09 0.92
C PHE A 75 -3.53 5.92 1.70
N GLU A 76 -3.49 5.69 3.01
CA GLU A 76 -2.51 6.25 3.93
C GLU A 76 -2.09 5.16 4.91
N PHE A 77 -0.79 4.90 5.01
CA PHE A 77 -0.27 3.98 6.01
C PHE A 77 1.15 4.29 6.46
N THR A 78 1.52 3.69 7.58
CA THR A 78 2.90 3.66 8.08
C THR A 78 3.44 2.25 7.98
N ALA A 79 4.70 2.10 7.56
CA ALA A 79 5.37 0.81 7.53
C ALA A 79 6.75 0.89 8.17
N ILE A 80 7.12 -0.18 8.86
CA ILE A 80 8.31 -0.27 9.70
C ILE A 80 9.24 -1.37 9.20
N ASP A 81 10.54 -1.07 9.17
CA ASP A 81 11.55 -2.06 8.86
C ASP A 81 11.83 -2.91 10.10
N ASN A 82 11.23 -4.10 10.13
CA ASN A 82 11.47 -5.12 11.15
C ASN A 82 12.59 -6.11 10.75
N TYR A 83 13.28 -5.86 9.64
CA TYR A 83 14.21 -6.81 9.03
C TYR A 83 15.67 -6.32 9.13
N GLY A 84 16.40 -6.88 10.09
CA GLY A 84 17.77 -6.48 10.39
C GLY A 84 17.84 -5.28 11.34
N ASP A 85 19.02 -4.69 11.50
CA ASP A 85 19.27 -3.64 12.50
C ASP A 85 19.09 -2.21 11.95
N CYS A 86 18.30 -2.05 10.88
CA CYS A 86 18.21 -0.79 10.14
C CYS A 86 17.24 0.22 10.76
N GLN A 87 16.27 -0.22 11.57
CA GLN A 87 15.34 0.60 12.37
C GLN A 87 14.82 1.83 11.63
N ASP A 88 14.12 1.60 10.52
CA ASP A 88 13.57 2.66 9.69
C ASP A 88 12.04 2.63 9.69
N THR A 89 11.42 3.80 9.46
CA THR A 89 9.96 3.94 9.38
C THR A 89 9.62 4.84 8.21
N ILE A 90 8.71 4.36 7.37
CA ILE A 90 8.16 5.12 6.25
C ILE A 90 6.69 5.44 6.50
N ARG A 91 6.27 6.60 6.00
CA ARG A 91 4.86 7.00 6.01
C ARG A 91 4.46 7.37 4.60
N ILE A 92 3.43 6.69 4.11
CA ILE A 92 2.80 7.02 2.84
C ILE A 92 1.54 7.81 3.14
N THR A 93 1.53 9.07 2.72
CA THR A 93 0.36 9.95 2.79
C THR A 93 -0.12 10.26 1.37
N ASP A 94 -1.44 10.44 1.22
CA ASP A 94 -2.06 10.81 -0.05
C ASP A 94 -1.79 9.82 -1.20
N GLY A 95 -1.60 8.54 -0.87
CA GLY A 95 -1.47 7.48 -1.88
C GLY A 95 -2.76 7.39 -2.70
N TYR A 96 -2.62 7.20 -4.01
CA TYR A 96 -3.75 7.03 -4.93
C TYR A 96 -3.60 5.74 -5.73
N PHE A 97 -4.71 5.04 -5.94
CA PHE A 97 -4.74 3.86 -6.79
C PHE A 97 -5.90 3.92 -7.78
N HIS A 98 -5.66 3.32 -8.93
CA HIS A 98 -6.63 3.12 -10.00
C HIS A 98 -6.33 1.75 -10.61
N VAL A 99 -7.17 0.77 -10.31
CA VAL A 99 -6.90 -0.64 -10.62
C VAL A 99 -8.10 -1.30 -11.27
N ASN A 100 -7.82 -2.28 -12.12
CA ASN A 100 -8.85 -3.20 -12.59
C ASN A 100 -9.07 -4.31 -11.55
N PHE A 101 -10.31 -4.73 -11.37
CA PHE A 101 -10.67 -5.90 -10.58
C PHE A 101 -11.32 -6.98 -11.44
N ARG A 102 -11.29 -8.21 -10.96
CA ARG A 102 -11.93 -9.37 -11.61
C ARG A 102 -12.77 -10.09 -10.56
N PHE A 103 -13.95 -10.55 -10.96
CA PHE A 103 -14.83 -11.40 -10.16
C PHE A 103 -14.51 -12.88 -10.39
#